data_AF-A0A3D4BB09-F1
#
_entry.id   AF-A0A3D4BB09-F1
#
_cell.length_a   1.000
_cell.length_b   1.000
_cell.length_c   1.000
_cell.angle_alpha   90.00
_cell.angle_beta   90.00
_cell.angle_gamma   90.00
#
_symmetry.space_group_name_H-M   'P 1'
#
loop_
_entity.id
_entity.type
_entity.pdbx_description
1 polymer ?
#
loop_
_entity_poly.entity_id
_entity_poly.type
_entity_poly.pdbx_seq_one_letter_code
_entity_poly.pdbx_strand_id
1 'polypeptide(L)'
;MAWRQNRKPSQRWLDAQIETYRKLWLKEQLIEEGMRRGQQWGWHDSYTMTKAMGEQLIVKYRDELPTAIIRPSIVESSLVDPEPGWIEGLKVADPLIDAISRGRLPDFPGDKNATLDVIPVDIVVNTILAAMPRVAQEKGITVYHVSTGDKNPIEFHQIFNLVYEYFLENPRLNQHNEPILVKKWSYPTLEQFRRRYTHRYIWPM
;
A
#
# COMPACT_ATOMS: atom_id res chain seq x y z
N MET A 1 46.94 8.48 -16.74
CA MET A 1 45.92 7.50 -17.17
C MET A 1 46.33 6.12 -16.66
N ALA A 2 45.87 5.71 -15.47
CA ALA A 2 46.11 4.37 -14.94
C ALA A 2 44.80 3.60 -14.99
N TRP A 3 44.70 2.70 -15.98
CA TRP A 3 43.56 1.84 -16.23
C TRP A 3 43.32 0.89 -15.04
N ARG A 4 42.05 0.75 -14.64
CA ARG A 4 41.58 -0.17 -13.59
C ARG A 4 42.13 -1.57 -13.86
N GLN A 5 42.97 -2.08 -12.95
CA GLN A 5 43.40 -3.47 -12.96
C GLN A 5 42.16 -4.38 -12.86
N ASN A 6 41.99 -5.22 -13.86
CA ASN A 6 40.96 -6.25 -13.96
C ASN A 6 41.26 -7.36 -12.93
N ARG A 7 41.02 -7.11 -11.63
CA ARG A 7 41.14 -8.13 -10.58
C ARG A 7 39.99 -9.12 -10.76
N LYS A 8 40.31 -10.39 -11.05
CA LYS A 8 39.33 -11.47 -11.04
C LYS A 8 38.63 -11.51 -9.67
N PRO A 9 37.28 -11.58 -9.62
CA PRO A 9 36.57 -11.65 -8.36
C PRO A 9 37.02 -12.87 -7.54
N SER A 10 37.09 -12.75 -6.22
CA SER A 10 37.42 -13.88 -5.36
C SER A 10 36.31 -14.93 -5.38
N GLN A 11 36.66 -16.21 -5.19
CA GLN A 11 35.68 -17.30 -5.15
C GLN A 11 34.58 -17.04 -4.11
N ARG A 12 34.96 -16.56 -2.92
CA ARG A 12 34.03 -16.18 -1.85
C ARG A 12 33.05 -15.08 -2.27
N TRP A 13 33.49 -14.13 -3.10
CA TRP A 13 32.59 -13.10 -3.64
C TRP A 13 31.62 -13.69 -4.66
N LEU A 14 32.10 -14.56 -5.56
CA LEU A 14 31.27 -15.25 -6.54
C LEU A 14 30.19 -16.10 -5.87
N ASP A 15 30.57 -16.90 -4.87
CA ASP A 15 29.63 -17.75 -4.12
C ASP A 15 28.57 -16.90 -3.40
N ALA A 16 28.96 -15.77 -2.82
CA ALA A 16 28.03 -14.84 -2.17
C ALA A 16 27.05 -14.19 -3.18
N GLN A 17 27.53 -13.85 -4.38
CA GLN A 17 26.67 -13.35 -5.45
C GLN A 17 25.70 -14.43 -5.93
N ILE A 18 26.17 -15.65 -6.19
CA ILE A 18 25.33 -16.78 -6.60
C ILE A 18 24.21 -17.02 -5.57
N GLU A 19 24.54 -17.05 -4.28
CA GLU A 19 23.55 -17.24 -3.23
C GLU A 19 22.55 -16.07 -3.15
N THR A 20 23.00 -14.85 -3.41
CA THR A 20 22.12 -13.68 -3.49
C THR A 20 21.13 -13.81 -4.66
N TYR A 21 21.61 -14.14 -5.86
CA TYR A 21 20.75 -14.33 -7.04
C TYR A 21 19.81 -15.52 -6.87
N ARG A 22 20.27 -16.61 -6.25
CA ARG A 22 19.42 -17.76 -5.94
C ARG A 22 18.27 -17.37 -5.03
N LYS A 23 18.54 -16.59 -3.96
CA LYS A 23 17.50 -16.09 -3.05
C LYS A 23 16.51 -15.17 -3.75
N LEU A 24 17.00 -14.28 -4.62
CA LEU A 24 16.15 -13.40 -5.42
C LEU A 24 15.24 -14.20 -6.36
N TRP A 25 15.81 -15.14 -7.11
CA TRP A 25 15.06 -16.02 -8.00
C TRP A 25 14.01 -16.84 -7.24
N LEU A 26 14.39 -17.47 -6.12
CA LEU A 26 13.44 -18.24 -5.31
C LEU A 26 12.31 -17.35 -4.78
N LYS A 27 12.62 -16.13 -4.33
CA LYS A 27 11.62 -15.17 -3.87
C LYS A 27 10.63 -14.82 -4.99
N GLU A 28 11.11 -14.57 -6.21
CA GLU A 28 10.25 -14.28 -7.37
C GLU A 28 9.32 -15.45 -7.69
N GLN A 29 9.84 -16.67 -7.71
CA GLN A 29 9.04 -17.88 -7.94
C GLN A 29 7.97 -18.08 -6.85
N LEU A 30 8.29 -17.83 -5.58
CA LEU A 30 7.32 -17.91 -4.49
C LEU A 30 6.24 -16.83 -4.57
N ILE A 31 6.59 -15.61 -5.00
CA ILE A 31 5.61 -14.53 -5.24
C ILE A 31 4.67 -14.93 -6.37
N GLU A 32 5.21 -15.38 -7.49
CA GLU A 32 4.45 -15.80 -8.67
C GLU A 32 3.49 -16.95 -8.31
N GLU A 33 3.98 -17.98 -7.62
CA GLU A 33 3.17 -19.11 -7.20
C GLU A 33 2.08 -18.71 -6.20
N GLY A 34 2.39 -17.81 -5.26
CA GLY A 34 1.41 -17.25 -4.32
C GLY A 34 0.30 -16.49 -5.03
N MET A 35 0.64 -15.65 -6.01
CA MET A 35 -0.32 -14.93 -6.84
C MET A 35 -1.17 -15.88 -7.68
N ARG A 36 -0.52 -16.84 -8.35
CA ARG A 36 -1.19 -17.88 -9.15
C ARG A 36 -2.19 -18.66 -8.31
N ARG A 37 -1.82 -19.04 -7.08
CA ARG A 37 -2.68 -19.77 -6.17
C ARG A 37 -3.87 -18.94 -5.70
N GLY A 38 -3.66 -17.68 -5.35
CA GLY A 38 -4.73 -16.74 -5.01
C GLY A 38 -5.76 -16.62 -6.13
N GLN A 39 -5.29 -16.34 -7.35
CA GLN A 39 -6.15 -16.18 -8.53
C GLN A 39 -6.88 -17.46 -8.91
N GLN A 40 -6.22 -18.62 -8.82
CA GLN A 40 -6.86 -19.92 -9.06
C GLN A 40 -8.08 -20.16 -8.16
N TRP A 41 -8.09 -19.55 -6.97
CA TRP A 41 -9.16 -19.65 -5.98
C TRP A 41 -10.09 -18.43 -5.96
N GLY A 42 -9.98 -17.54 -6.95
CA GLY A 42 -10.84 -16.36 -7.09
C GLY A 42 -10.44 -15.15 -6.25
N TRP A 43 -9.24 -15.16 -5.63
CA TRP A 43 -8.71 -14.03 -4.87
C TRP A 43 -7.82 -13.14 -5.75
N HIS A 44 -7.80 -11.85 -5.45
CA HIS A 44 -6.98 -10.88 -6.16
C HIS A 44 -5.47 -11.17 -6.03
N ASP A 45 -5.05 -11.54 -4.81
CA ASP A 45 -3.66 -11.80 -4.46
C ASP A 45 -3.57 -12.83 -3.31
N SER A 46 -2.33 -13.19 -2.97
CA SER A 46 -2.06 -14.11 -1.86
C SER A 46 -2.46 -13.53 -0.50
N TYR A 47 -2.40 -12.21 -0.31
CA TYR A 47 -2.76 -11.57 0.94
C TYR A 47 -4.26 -11.73 1.26
N THR A 48 -5.12 -11.33 0.33
CA THR A 48 -6.59 -11.46 0.44
C THR A 48 -7.01 -12.91 0.63
N MET A 49 -6.39 -13.85 -0.10
CA MET A 49 -6.57 -15.28 0.09
C MET A 49 -6.22 -15.72 1.53
N THR A 50 -5.04 -15.34 2.03
CA THR A 50 -4.59 -15.78 3.36
C THR A 50 -5.46 -15.20 4.49
N LYS A 51 -5.96 -13.96 4.34
CA LYS A 51 -6.91 -13.37 5.29
C LYS A 51 -8.24 -14.11 5.29
N ALA A 52 -8.77 -14.43 4.11
CA ALA A 52 -9.99 -15.22 4.01
C ALA A 52 -9.85 -16.62 4.62
N MET A 53 -8.73 -17.30 4.37
CA MET A 53 -8.41 -18.58 5.02
C MET A 53 -8.36 -18.43 6.55
N GLY A 54 -7.74 -17.36 7.05
CA GLY A 54 -7.69 -17.05 8.48
C GLY A 54 -9.08 -16.91 9.09
N GLU A 55 -10.00 -16.21 8.42
CA GLU A 55 -11.39 -16.12 8.85
C GLU A 55 -12.07 -17.50 8.93
N GLN A 56 -11.85 -18.37 7.94
CA GLN A 56 -12.39 -19.75 7.97
C GLN A 56 -11.84 -20.55 9.15
N LEU A 57 -10.55 -20.39 9.48
CA LEU A 57 -9.94 -21.03 10.64
C LEU A 57 -10.56 -20.51 11.95
N ILE A 58 -10.78 -19.19 12.07
CA ILE A 58 -11.48 -18.61 13.23
C ILE A 58 -12.88 -19.23 13.36
N VAL A 59 -13.65 -19.28 12.27
CA VAL A 59 -15.01 -19.87 12.27
C VAL A 59 -14.96 -21.34 12.74
N LYS A 60 -13.98 -22.10 12.26
CA LYS A 60 -13.82 -23.52 12.56
C LYS A 60 -13.38 -23.81 14.00
N TYR A 61 -12.52 -22.96 14.57
CA TYR A 61 -11.81 -23.27 15.83
C TYR A 61 -12.21 -22.37 17.01
N ARG A 62 -13.08 -21.37 16.83
CA ARG A 62 -13.47 -20.47 17.92
C ARG A 62 -14.26 -21.13 19.06
N ASP A 63 -14.91 -22.27 18.79
CA ASP A 63 -15.80 -22.96 19.72
C ASP A 63 -16.87 -22.01 20.32
N GLU A 64 -16.95 -21.90 21.64
CA GLU A 64 -17.88 -21.01 22.35
C GLU A 64 -17.38 -19.56 22.50
N LEU A 65 -16.18 -19.23 22.01
CA LEU A 65 -15.61 -17.89 22.16
C LEU A 65 -16.49 -16.83 21.44
N PRO A 66 -16.96 -15.79 22.16
CA PRO A 66 -17.60 -14.63 21.56
C PRO A 66 -16.68 -14.01 20.50
N THR A 67 -17.13 -13.97 19.24
CA THR A 67 -16.28 -13.62 18.11
C THR A 67 -17.00 -12.70 17.12
N ALA A 68 -16.32 -11.64 16.70
CA ALA A 68 -16.68 -10.87 15.50
C ALA A 68 -15.49 -10.79 14.55
N ILE A 69 -15.81 -10.61 13.27
CA ILE A 69 -14.83 -10.34 12.21
C ILE A 69 -15.05 -8.89 11.77
N ILE A 70 -14.02 -8.07 11.90
CA ILE A 70 -14.04 -6.68 11.43
C ILE A 70 -13.23 -6.60 10.14
N ARG A 71 -13.85 -6.14 9.06
CA ARG A 71 -13.25 -5.97 7.73
C ARG A 71 -13.18 -4.49 7.39
N PRO A 72 -12.14 -3.79 7.84
CA PRO A 72 -11.91 -2.41 7.42
C PRO A 72 -11.44 -2.35 5.97
N SER A 73 -11.72 -1.24 5.28
CA SER A 73 -11.02 -0.89 4.04
C SER A 73 -9.61 -0.35 4.35
N ILE A 74 -9.00 0.43 3.45
CA ILE A 74 -7.63 0.94 3.66
C ILE A 74 -7.66 1.92 4.84
N VAL A 75 -7.10 1.49 5.97
CA VAL A 75 -7.08 2.30 7.18
C VAL A 75 -6.06 3.42 7.03
N GLU A 76 -6.54 4.66 7.13
CA GLU A 76 -5.74 5.88 7.06
C GLU A 76 -5.86 6.68 8.37
N SER A 77 -5.29 7.89 8.40
CA SER A 77 -5.18 8.72 9.60
C SER A 77 -6.53 9.03 10.25
N SER A 78 -6.49 9.33 11.55
CA SER A 78 -7.68 9.64 12.34
C SER A 78 -8.38 10.89 11.82
N LEU A 79 -9.71 10.85 11.89
CA LEU A 79 -10.53 12.00 11.58
C LEU A 79 -10.64 12.94 12.78
N VAL A 80 -10.81 12.39 13.99
CA VAL A 80 -11.05 13.13 15.24
C VAL A 80 -10.08 12.71 16.33
N ASP A 81 -10.06 11.43 16.72
CA ASP A 81 -9.32 10.95 17.90
C ASP A 81 -8.08 10.15 17.50
N PRO A 82 -6.92 10.27 18.19
CA PRO A 82 -6.65 11.17 19.32
C PRO A 82 -6.48 12.64 18.92
N GLU A 83 -6.14 12.91 17.66
CA GLU A 83 -6.16 14.23 17.03
C GLU A 83 -6.30 14.03 15.50
N PRO A 84 -6.81 15.01 14.73
CA PRO A 84 -6.93 14.88 13.28
C PRO A 84 -5.58 14.65 12.60
N GLY A 85 -5.49 13.64 11.74
CA GLY A 85 -4.27 13.31 11.00
C GLY A 85 -3.29 12.40 11.74
N TRP A 86 -3.58 11.97 12.97
CA TRP A 86 -2.75 11.02 13.68
C TRP A 86 -2.74 9.64 13.01
N ILE A 87 -1.57 9.04 12.91
CA ILE A 87 -1.38 7.70 12.32
C ILE A 87 -0.11 7.05 12.87
N GLU A 88 -0.16 5.74 13.09
CA GLU A 88 1.03 4.98 13.48
C GLU A 88 1.79 4.46 12.26
N GLY A 89 2.98 5.02 12.03
CA GLY A 89 3.86 4.64 10.92
C GLY A 89 3.39 5.16 9.57
N LEU A 90 4.09 4.78 8.49
CA LEU A 90 3.67 5.09 7.13
C LEU A 90 2.73 3.99 6.61
N LYS A 91 1.49 4.35 6.29
CA LYS A 91 0.51 3.49 5.63
C LYS A 91 0.69 3.52 4.11
N VAL A 92 -0.29 3.02 3.37
CA VAL A 92 -0.17 2.86 1.91
C VAL A 92 -0.13 4.21 1.21
N ALA A 93 -0.96 5.18 1.65
CA ALA A 93 -0.99 6.51 1.04
C ALA A 93 0.22 7.38 1.44
N ASP A 94 0.75 7.26 2.66
CA ASP A 94 1.75 8.21 3.18
C ASP A 94 3.05 8.31 2.38
N PRO A 95 3.71 7.22 1.93
CA PRO A 95 4.89 7.30 1.09
C PRO A 95 4.61 8.00 -0.25
N LEU A 96 3.39 7.84 -0.76
CA LEU A 96 2.94 8.51 -1.97
C LEU A 96 2.84 10.02 -1.71
N ILE A 97 2.15 10.42 -0.64
CA ILE A 97 1.99 11.80 -0.20
C ILE A 97 3.37 12.45 0.06
N ASP A 98 4.28 11.77 0.75
CA ASP A 98 5.64 12.28 1.00
C ASP A 98 6.42 12.45 -0.32
N ALA A 99 6.33 11.48 -1.24
CA ALA A 99 7.02 11.58 -2.54
C ALA A 99 6.52 12.78 -3.37
N ILE A 100 5.22 13.09 -3.28
CA ILE A 100 4.61 14.27 -3.90
C ILE A 100 5.13 15.55 -3.28
N SER A 101 5.11 15.62 -1.95
CA SER A 101 5.58 16.79 -1.20
C SER A 101 7.04 17.17 -1.52
N ARG A 102 7.84 16.19 -1.97
CA ARG A 102 9.24 16.37 -2.37
C ARG A 102 9.42 16.61 -3.88
N GLY A 103 8.34 16.64 -4.65
CA GLY A 103 8.39 16.71 -6.12
C GLY A 103 9.07 15.49 -6.77
N ARG A 104 9.15 14.36 -6.06
CA ARG A 104 9.88 13.15 -6.46
C ARG A 104 9.02 12.12 -7.19
N LEU A 105 7.72 12.34 -7.24
CA LEU A 105 6.78 11.46 -7.91
C LEU A 105 6.24 12.15 -9.18
N PRO A 106 6.89 11.92 -10.34
CA PRO A 106 6.49 12.60 -11.58
C PRO A 106 5.18 12.05 -12.14
N ASP A 107 4.92 10.75 -11.99
CA ASP A 107 3.74 10.04 -12.51
C ASP A 107 3.53 8.73 -11.73
N PHE A 108 2.28 8.25 -11.69
CA PHE A 108 1.94 6.91 -11.21
C PHE A 108 0.92 6.26 -12.15
N PRO A 109 1.20 5.07 -12.69
CA PRO A 109 0.25 4.38 -13.56
C PRO A 109 -0.92 3.86 -12.73
N GLY A 110 -2.13 4.27 -13.09
CA GLY A 110 -3.35 3.84 -12.40
C GLY A 110 -4.59 4.32 -13.13
N ASP A 111 -5.71 3.63 -12.92
CA ASP A 111 -6.99 4.14 -13.34
C ASP A 111 -7.39 5.29 -12.42
N LYS A 112 -7.48 6.48 -12.98
CA LYS A 112 -7.80 7.71 -12.26
C LYS A 112 -9.21 7.67 -11.64
N ASN A 113 -10.11 6.86 -12.21
CA ASN A 113 -11.50 6.71 -11.77
C ASN A 113 -11.67 5.51 -10.82
N ALA A 114 -10.59 4.79 -10.48
CA ALA A 114 -10.69 3.71 -9.52
C ALA A 114 -11.04 4.27 -8.13
N THR A 115 -12.06 3.69 -7.50
CA THR A 115 -12.41 3.99 -6.11
C THR A 115 -11.27 3.56 -5.19
N LEU A 116 -10.76 4.48 -4.37
CA LEU A 116 -9.88 4.17 -3.27
C LEU A 116 -10.69 4.18 -1.97
N ASP A 117 -11.08 3.00 -1.50
CA ASP A 117 -11.84 2.89 -0.26
C ASP A 117 -10.93 3.05 0.96
N VAL A 118 -10.94 4.25 1.53
CA VAL A 118 -10.21 4.60 2.75
C VAL A 118 -11.16 4.75 3.94
N ILE A 119 -10.66 4.43 5.12
CA ILE A 119 -11.39 4.58 6.38
C ILE A 119 -10.48 5.16 7.47
N PRO A 120 -10.90 6.21 8.18
CA PRO A 120 -10.17 6.72 9.34
C PRO A 120 -10.01 5.67 10.45
N VAL A 121 -8.81 5.60 11.04
CA VAL A 121 -8.48 4.62 12.08
C VAL A 121 -9.39 4.70 13.31
N ASP A 122 -9.79 5.91 13.70
CA ASP A 122 -10.68 6.15 14.84
C ASP A 122 -12.09 5.60 14.61
N ILE A 123 -12.60 5.64 13.39
CA ILE A 123 -13.87 4.99 13.04
C ILE A 123 -13.76 3.46 13.17
N VAL A 124 -12.63 2.88 12.78
CA VAL A 124 -12.38 1.43 12.94
C VAL A 124 -12.33 1.04 14.41
N VAL A 125 -11.58 1.80 15.22
CA VAL A 125 -11.50 1.56 16.68
C VAL A 125 -12.87 1.71 17.34
N ASN A 126 -13.60 2.77 17.02
CA ASN A 126 -14.94 2.99 17.56
C ASN A 126 -15.90 1.86 17.16
N THR A 127 -15.77 1.33 15.94
CA THR A 127 -16.57 0.17 15.50
C THR A 127 -16.23 -1.09 16.31
N ILE A 128 -14.95 -1.35 16.57
CA ILE A 128 -14.53 -2.48 17.41
C ILE A 128 -15.13 -2.36 18.81
N LEU A 129 -15.00 -1.19 19.44
CA LEU A 129 -15.54 -0.92 20.78
C LEU A 129 -17.07 -1.06 20.83
N ALA A 130 -17.77 -0.51 19.82
CA ALA A 130 -19.22 -0.58 19.73
C ALA A 130 -19.73 -2.01 19.46
N ALA A 131 -18.94 -2.85 18.79
CA ALA A 131 -19.31 -4.24 18.52
C ALA A 131 -19.21 -5.13 19.77
N MET A 132 -18.31 -4.83 20.73
CA MET A 132 -18.01 -5.71 21.87
C MET A 132 -19.25 -6.13 22.69
N PRO A 133 -20.16 -5.22 23.13
CA PRO A 133 -21.31 -5.61 23.94
C PRO A 133 -22.23 -6.59 23.21
N ARG A 134 -22.42 -6.40 21.90
CA ARG A 134 -23.25 -7.26 21.06
C ARG A 134 -22.60 -8.63 20.87
N VAL A 135 -21.30 -8.66 20.60
CA VAL A 135 -20.53 -9.90 20.46
C VAL A 135 -20.59 -10.74 21.73
N ALA A 136 -20.53 -10.12 22.91
CA ALA A 136 -20.61 -10.83 24.19
C ALA A 136 -21.97 -11.49 24.47
N GLN A 137 -23.05 -10.97 23.87
CA GLN A 137 -24.42 -11.45 24.12
C GLN A 137 -24.94 -12.41 23.04
N GLU A 138 -24.47 -12.26 21.81
CA GLU A 138 -24.99 -13.02 20.67
C GLU A 138 -24.25 -14.33 20.44
N LYS A 139 -25.01 -15.40 20.19
CA LYS A 139 -24.43 -16.67 19.73
C LYS A 139 -24.17 -16.59 18.23
N GLY A 140 -22.92 -16.70 17.83
CA GLY A 140 -22.54 -16.75 16.41
C GLY A 140 -21.31 -15.88 16.10
N ILE A 141 -21.13 -15.58 14.81
CA ILE A 141 -20.10 -14.66 14.33
C ILE A 141 -20.80 -13.58 13.54
N THR A 142 -20.60 -12.33 13.94
CA THR A 142 -21.03 -11.18 13.14
C THR A 142 -19.85 -10.61 12.38
N VAL A 143 -20.06 -10.31 11.10
CA VAL A 143 -19.06 -9.68 10.23
C VAL A 143 -19.44 -8.21 10.03
N TYR A 144 -18.55 -7.30 10.40
CA TYR A 144 -18.73 -5.86 10.20
C TYR A 144 -17.80 -5.39 9.09
N HIS A 145 -18.36 -4.84 8.01
CA HIS A 145 -17.59 -4.13 6.99
C HIS A 145 -17.49 -2.66 7.40
N VAL A 146 -16.26 -2.17 7.54
CA VAL A 146 -15.97 -0.80 7.99
C VAL A 146 -15.30 -0.07 6.85
N SER A 147 -16.13 0.41 5.94
CA SER A 147 -15.71 0.96 4.65
C SER A 147 -16.67 2.07 4.21
N THR A 148 -16.21 2.91 3.27
CA THR A 148 -17.00 4.03 2.76
C THR A 148 -17.27 3.96 1.27
N GLY A 149 -16.54 3.12 0.53
CA GLY A 149 -16.54 3.12 -0.94
C GLY A 149 -17.91 2.98 -1.61
N ASP A 150 -18.85 2.25 -0.99
CA ASP A 150 -20.19 2.06 -1.56
C ASP A 150 -21.11 3.28 -1.39
N LYS A 151 -20.87 4.14 -0.38
CA LYS A 151 -21.76 5.24 0.00
C LYS A 151 -21.15 6.62 -0.20
N ASN A 152 -19.84 6.72 -0.03
CA ASN A 152 -19.05 7.93 -0.16
C ASN A 152 -17.72 7.60 -0.87
N PRO A 153 -17.77 7.17 -2.15
CA PRO A 153 -16.58 6.82 -2.89
C PRO A 153 -15.68 8.05 -3.06
N ILE A 154 -14.39 7.84 -2.89
CA ILE A 154 -13.37 8.77 -3.33
C ILE A 154 -12.52 8.10 -4.42
N GLU A 155 -12.46 8.73 -5.58
CA GLU A 155 -11.67 8.24 -6.70
C GLU A 155 -10.21 8.62 -6.54
N PHE A 156 -9.33 7.80 -7.12
CA PHE A 156 -7.88 7.98 -7.08
C PHE A 156 -7.49 9.42 -7.46
N HIS A 157 -8.09 9.98 -8.51
CA HIS A 157 -7.78 11.33 -8.95
C HIS A 157 -8.16 12.43 -7.96
N GLN A 158 -9.21 12.23 -7.16
CA GLN A 158 -9.69 13.22 -6.20
C GLN A 158 -8.67 13.36 -5.07
N ILE A 159 -8.12 12.24 -4.60
CA ILE A 159 -7.06 12.24 -3.58
C ILE A 159 -5.83 12.99 -4.07
N PHE A 160 -5.36 12.75 -5.31
CA PHE A 160 -4.21 13.51 -5.82
C PHE A 160 -4.48 14.99 -5.97
N ASN A 161 -5.69 15.38 -6.37
CA ASN A 161 -6.04 16.78 -6.45
C ASN A 161 -6.00 17.43 -5.06
N LEU A 162 -6.58 16.78 -4.03
CA LEU A 162 -6.53 17.26 -2.65
C LEU A 162 -5.08 17.39 -2.14
N VAL A 163 -4.24 16.39 -2.38
CA VAL A 163 -2.82 16.43 -1.98
C VAL A 163 -2.05 17.52 -2.74
N TYR A 164 -2.32 17.67 -4.04
CA TYR A 164 -1.70 18.70 -4.87
C TYR A 164 -2.10 20.10 -4.41
N GLU A 165 -3.39 20.35 -4.20
CA GLU A 165 -3.93 21.63 -3.70
C GLU A 165 -3.35 21.96 -2.31
N TYR A 166 -3.31 20.98 -1.41
CA TYR A 166 -2.72 21.16 -0.08
C TYR A 166 -1.26 21.62 -0.14
N PHE A 167 -0.41 20.99 -0.96
CA PHE A 167 1.00 21.37 -1.08
C PHE A 167 1.26 22.57 -1.98
N LEU A 168 0.28 23.00 -2.78
CA LEU A 168 0.34 24.30 -3.44
C LEU A 168 0.16 25.44 -2.43
N GLU A 169 -0.78 25.29 -1.50
CA GLU A 169 -1.06 26.28 -0.45
C GLU A 169 -0.04 26.21 0.69
N ASN A 170 0.43 25.01 1.02
CA ASN A 170 1.36 24.72 2.13
C ASN A 170 2.63 24.04 1.60
N PRO A 171 3.47 24.77 0.83
CA PRO A 171 4.63 24.15 0.20
C PRO A 171 5.63 23.65 1.23
N ARG A 172 6.10 22.43 1.02
CA ARG A 172 7.22 21.90 1.78
C ARG A 172 8.48 22.68 1.43
N LEU A 173 9.28 23.02 2.43
CA LEU A 173 10.55 23.70 2.23
C LEU A 173 11.69 22.71 1.96
N ASN A 174 12.59 23.08 1.06
CA ASN A 174 13.85 22.38 0.86
C ASN A 174 14.87 22.75 1.95
N GLN A 175 16.08 22.19 1.87
CA GLN A 175 17.19 22.48 2.79
C GLN A 175 17.67 23.94 2.77
N HIS A 176 17.26 24.72 1.77
CA HIS A 176 17.56 26.14 1.60
C HIS A 176 16.38 27.06 1.98
N ASN A 177 15.35 26.51 2.63
CA ASN A 177 14.09 27.21 2.98
C ASN A 177 13.29 27.72 1.77
N GLU A 178 13.46 27.11 0.60
CA GLU A 178 12.69 27.47 -0.60
C GLU A 178 11.51 26.50 -0.79
N PRO A 179 10.35 26.99 -1.24
CA PRO A 179 9.20 26.15 -1.59
C PRO A 179 9.54 25.09 -2.65
N ILE A 180 9.21 23.83 -2.36
CA ILE A 180 9.28 22.75 -3.34
C ILE A 180 8.05 22.82 -4.25
N LEU A 181 8.28 23.00 -5.55
CA LEU A 181 7.23 22.98 -6.55
C LEU A 181 6.67 21.57 -6.74
N VAL A 182 5.42 21.38 -6.32
CA VAL A 182 4.64 20.19 -6.66
C VAL A 182 4.12 20.28 -8.10
N LYS A 183 4.10 19.15 -8.80
CA LYS A 183 3.58 19.04 -10.16
C LYS A 183 2.20 18.43 -10.15
N LYS A 184 1.32 18.92 -11.02
CA LYS A 184 0.02 18.30 -11.23
C LYS A 184 0.22 16.89 -11.79
N TRP A 185 -0.52 15.93 -11.25
CA TRP A 185 -0.42 14.53 -11.68
C TRP A 185 -0.81 14.35 -13.13
N SER A 186 -0.08 13.48 -13.83
CA SER A 186 -0.54 12.89 -15.09
C SER A 186 -0.88 11.42 -14.86
N TYR A 187 -1.88 10.92 -15.56
CA TYR A 187 -2.36 9.53 -15.44
C TYR A 187 -1.96 8.73 -16.69
N PRO A 188 -0.66 8.40 -16.87
CA PRO A 188 -0.25 7.57 -18.00
C PRO A 188 -0.89 6.21 -17.94
N THR A 189 -1.13 5.64 -19.12
CA THR A 189 -1.31 4.19 -19.20
C THR A 189 -0.03 3.48 -18.75
N LEU A 190 -0.13 2.24 -18.28
CA LEU A 190 1.03 1.45 -17.87
C LEU A 190 2.10 1.37 -18.98
N GLU A 191 1.68 1.29 -20.23
CA GLU A 191 2.57 1.29 -21.40
C GLU A 191 3.31 2.62 -21.55
N GLN A 192 2.59 3.75 -21.49
CA GLN A 192 3.19 5.09 -21.55
C GLN A 192 4.17 5.32 -20.40
N PHE A 193 3.82 4.87 -19.19
CA PHE A 193 4.69 4.93 -18.03
C PHE A 193 5.96 4.10 -18.25
N ARG A 194 5.83 2.83 -18.65
CA ARG A 194 6.97 1.94 -18.94
C ARG A 194 7.88 2.53 -20.01
N ARG A 195 7.32 3.04 -21.10
CA ARG A 195 8.10 3.68 -22.18
C ARG A 195 8.89 4.89 -21.66
N ARG A 196 8.24 5.79 -20.91
CA ARG A 196 8.90 6.95 -20.29
C ARG A 196 10.00 6.53 -19.32
N TYR A 197 9.71 5.55 -18.46
CA TYR A 197 10.64 5.04 -17.45
C TYR A 197 11.88 4.42 -18.08
N THR A 198 11.70 3.51 -19.05
CA THR A 198 12.81 2.85 -19.74
C THR A 198 13.70 3.86 -20.46
N HIS A 199 13.12 4.81 -21.20
CA HIS A 199 13.89 5.83 -21.90
C HIS A 199 14.65 6.76 -20.95
N ARG A 200 14.06 7.10 -19.79
CA ARG A 200 14.64 8.09 -18.87
C ARG A 200 15.64 7.50 -17.88
N TYR A 201 15.50 6.23 -17.50
CA TYR A 201 16.27 5.65 -16.40
C TYR A 201 17.04 4.37 -16.76
N ILE A 202 16.64 3.65 -17.82
CA ILE A 202 17.31 2.39 -18.21
C ILE A 202 18.27 2.61 -19.36
N TRP A 203 17.82 3.27 -20.44
CA TRP A 203 18.65 3.53 -21.63
C TRP A 203 19.87 4.45 -21.44
N PRO A 204 19.88 5.40 -20.48
CA PRO A 204 21.07 6.24 -20.23
C PRO A 204 22.22 5.52 -19.49
N MET A 205 22.06 4.24 -19.13
CA MET A 205 23.11 3.39 -18.54
C MET A 205 23.64 2.40 -19.57
#